data_AF-A0A1L9NH25-F1
#
_entry.id   AF-A0A1L9NH25-F1
#
_cell.length_a   1.000
_cell.length_b   1.000
_cell.length_c   1.000
_cell.angle_alpha   90.00
_cell.angle_beta   90.00
_cell.angle_gamma   90.00
#
_symmetry.space_group_name_H-M   'P 1'
#
loop_
_entity.id
_entity.type
_entity.pdbx_description
1 polymer ?
#
loop_
_entity_poly.entity_id
_entity_poly.type
_entity_poly.pdbx_seq_one_letter_code
_entity_poly.pdbx_strand_id
1 'polypeptide(L)'
;MILLTALMCLLTLTTATTSNKTTPFSLPSTWGNLSPYTPSPGFGIPPGTPQQCQLTQAHILHRHAQRYPTSYLLDADSMESFAQKLQNYTKAHPNSTLATGPLSFLNKWRYLMGTEALLPTGAATEATSGAFHWSRYGRVLYDAPAGMADWSNELNVWPNGTRRDKPMFRTTSQARILESARWWLSGFFSNIAANSSADNYDLVIIPEGDGYNNTLSGSCPNGDTEEGDDSAEQFLRTYTPPIITRLSPHLPSTLNLTALDILSMQNLCAYETAVLGSSSFCALFTPSEWESFAYILDLQFYGDYGFGSPSGRAQGIGYVIELASRLQGKLITEQVANVNITYDSNAETFPLNQPMYLDMSHDDVIVSVLAALGVEYFNIGKEGMKGDIGVGEVPLNRTFRLNHIAPFGARFVTEVWRCEASSAEEIVVDGGGEVVYENEVVKEGQGREFVRWVLNEMPVPVDGVSGCEGDAAGANGFCALEGFLGGVGKMQELAAFEKACIQGAGSGGGQVGDGRP
;
A
#
# COMPACT_ATOMS: atom_id res chain seq x y z
N MET A 1 39.52 -13.39 48.21
CA MET A 1 38.14 -13.92 48.28
C MET A 1 37.27 -13.06 47.37
N ILE A 2 37.11 -13.49 46.12
CA ILE A 2 36.16 -12.91 45.17
C ILE A 2 35.29 -14.10 44.74
N LEU A 3 34.03 -14.09 45.16
CA LEU A 3 33.05 -15.12 44.84
C LEU A 3 32.61 -14.93 43.38
N LEU A 4 32.91 -15.90 42.52
CA LEU A 4 32.22 -16.09 41.24
C LEU A 4 30.89 -16.80 41.50
N THR A 5 29.77 -16.17 41.18
CA THR A 5 28.47 -16.84 41.04
C THR A 5 28.21 -17.10 39.56
N ALA A 6 28.31 -18.38 39.17
CA ALA A 6 27.88 -18.86 37.87
C ALA A 6 26.35 -18.99 37.84
N LEU A 7 25.70 -18.35 36.86
CA LEU A 7 24.26 -18.51 36.61
C LEU A 7 24.10 -19.55 35.49
N MET A 8 23.75 -20.78 35.87
CA MET A 8 23.33 -21.83 34.93
C MET A 8 21.95 -21.47 34.36
N CYS A 9 21.85 -21.31 33.04
CA CYS A 9 20.59 -21.18 32.33
C CYS A 9 20.04 -22.59 32.01
N LEU A 10 18.96 -23.00 32.67
CA LEU A 10 18.23 -24.21 32.28
C LEU A 10 17.40 -23.92 31.02
N LEU A 11 17.68 -24.62 29.92
CA LEU A 11 16.75 -24.73 28.79
C LEU A 11 15.63 -25.71 29.16
N THR A 12 14.40 -25.22 29.23
CA THR A 12 13.19 -26.05 29.19
C THR A 12 12.71 -26.18 27.75
N LEU A 13 12.87 -27.38 27.16
CA LEU A 13 12.14 -27.74 25.95
C LEU A 13 10.64 -27.79 26.29
N THR A 14 9.86 -26.89 25.68
CA THR A 14 8.40 -26.98 25.71
C THR A 14 7.93 -27.63 24.41
N THR A 15 7.29 -28.78 24.54
CA THR A 15 6.62 -29.49 23.46
C THR A 15 5.43 -28.67 22.98
N ALA A 16 5.39 -28.36 21.69
CA ALA A 16 4.28 -27.65 21.06
C ALA A 16 3.02 -28.51 21.10
N THR A 17 2.08 -28.14 21.96
CA THR A 17 0.69 -28.59 21.87
C THR A 17 -0.03 -27.65 20.90
N THR A 18 -0.72 -28.23 19.92
CA THR A 18 -1.59 -27.53 18.96
C THR A 18 -2.80 -26.97 19.69
N SER A 19 -2.61 -25.83 20.34
CA SER A 19 -3.71 -24.98 20.79
C SER A 19 -4.28 -24.26 19.57
N ASN A 20 -5.59 -24.32 19.43
CA ASN A 20 -6.36 -23.53 18.47
C ASN A 20 -6.16 -22.05 18.83
N LYS A 21 -5.09 -21.43 18.32
CA LYS A 21 -4.73 -20.05 18.62
C LYS A 21 -5.78 -19.13 18.02
N THR A 22 -6.74 -18.71 18.83
CA THR A 22 -7.43 -17.44 18.60
C THR A 22 -6.34 -16.36 18.62
N THR A 23 -6.07 -15.77 17.46
CA THR A 23 -5.19 -14.62 17.38
C THR A 23 -5.79 -13.51 18.24
N PRO A 24 -5.03 -12.93 19.19
CA PRO A 24 -5.55 -11.84 20.00
C PRO A 24 -5.90 -10.65 19.10
N PHE A 25 -7.01 -9.98 19.41
CA PHE A 25 -7.44 -8.78 18.68
C PHE A 25 -6.31 -7.75 18.65
N SER A 26 -5.96 -7.30 17.46
CA SER A 26 -4.98 -6.23 17.22
C SER A 26 -5.74 -4.99 16.75
N LEU A 27 -5.76 -3.94 17.57
CA LEU A 27 -6.45 -2.71 17.20
C LEU A 27 -5.87 -2.10 15.90
N PRO A 28 -4.54 -1.96 15.73
CA PRO A 28 -3.99 -1.39 14.51
C PRO A 28 -4.35 -2.16 13.23
N SER A 29 -4.68 -3.45 13.29
CA SER A 29 -5.09 -4.21 12.08
C SER A 29 -6.52 -3.89 11.60
N THR A 30 -7.26 -3.06 12.33
CA THR A 30 -8.61 -2.61 11.96
C THR A 30 -8.65 -1.18 11.41
N TRP A 31 -7.48 -0.56 11.23
CA TRP A 31 -7.39 0.81 10.74
C TRP A 31 -7.25 0.93 9.22
N GLY A 32 -7.45 -0.16 8.47
CA GLY A 32 -7.43 -0.14 7.00
C GLY A 32 -6.13 0.46 6.44
N ASN A 33 -6.24 1.47 5.58
CA ASN A 33 -5.09 2.20 5.06
C ASN A 33 -4.37 3.05 6.13
N LEU A 34 -4.99 3.34 7.27
CA LEU A 34 -4.37 4.08 8.36
C LEU A 34 -3.54 3.18 9.30
N SER A 35 -3.56 1.86 9.07
CA SER A 35 -2.72 0.91 9.80
C SER A 35 -1.22 1.22 9.61
N PRO A 36 -0.41 1.16 10.68
CA PRO A 36 1.04 1.08 10.52
C PRO A 36 1.43 -0.11 9.66
N TYR A 37 2.52 0.01 8.90
CA TYR A 37 3.02 -1.08 8.07
C TYR A 37 3.25 -2.36 8.90
N THR A 38 2.72 -3.47 8.39
CA THR A 38 3.10 -4.84 8.77
C THR A 38 3.10 -5.72 7.51
N PRO A 39 3.93 -6.77 7.42
CA PRO A 39 3.79 -7.76 6.36
C PRO A 39 2.37 -8.30 6.27
N SER A 40 1.90 -8.55 5.04
CA SER A 40 0.58 -9.15 4.82
C SER A 40 0.53 -10.56 5.43
N PRO A 41 -0.64 -11.05 5.90
CA PRO A 41 -0.79 -12.46 6.29
C PRO A 41 -0.72 -13.43 5.10
N GLY A 42 -0.74 -12.94 3.85
CA GLY A 42 -0.60 -13.73 2.64
C GLY A 42 -1.88 -13.82 1.80
N PHE A 43 -1.70 -14.19 0.52
CA PHE A 43 -2.75 -14.19 -0.51
C PHE A 43 -2.98 -15.58 -1.11
N GLY A 44 -2.79 -16.63 -0.31
CA GLY A 44 -2.93 -18.02 -0.77
C GLY A 44 -1.70 -18.59 -1.50
N ILE A 45 -0.63 -17.81 -1.63
CA ILE A 45 0.65 -18.23 -2.20
C ILE A 45 1.72 -18.35 -1.10
N PRO A 46 2.52 -19.42 -1.08
CA PRO A 46 3.57 -19.57 -0.08
C PRO A 46 4.64 -18.47 -0.23
N PRO A 47 5.14 -17.91 0.88
CA PRO A 47 6.29 -17.02 0.85
C PRO A 47 7.56 -17.82 0.51
N GLY A 48 8.63 -17.12 0.18
CA GLY A 48 9.96 -17.70 -0.02
C GLY A 48 10.61 -17.28 -1.33
N THR A 49 11.85 -17.71 -1.49
CA THR A 49 12.69 -17.40 -2.66
C THR A 49 12.65 -18.58 -3.65
N PRO A 50 12.56 -18.34 -4.97
CA PRO A 50 12.63 -19.40 -5.96
C PRO A 50 14.04 -20.03 -6.01
N GLN A 51 14.09 -21.35 -6.19
CA GLN A 51 15.32 -22.10 -6.40
C GLN A 51 15.73 -22.07 -7.88
N GLN A 52 17.03 -22.17 -8.15
CA GLN A 52 17.57 -22.20 -9.54
C GLN A 52 17.14 -20.99 -10.38
N CYS A 53 16.97 -19.84 -9.73
CA CYS A 53 16.51 -18.60 -10.34
C CYS A 53 17.35 -17.41 -9.88
N GLN A 54 17.91 -16.64 -10.80
CA GLN A 54 18.61 -15.39 -10.50
C GLN A 54 17.62 -14.21 -10.53
N LEU A 55 17.61 -13.38 -9.48
CA LEU A 55 16.90 -12.10 -9.51
C LEU A 55 17.65 -11.13 -10.43
N THR A 56 16.97 -10.57 -11.43
CA THR A 56 17.60 -9.69 -12.44
C THR A 56 17.13 -8.25 -12.35
N GLN A 57 15.88 -8.01 -11.94
CA GLN A 57 15.34 -6.66 -11.71
C GLN A 57 14.32 -6.64 -10.57
N ALA A 58 14.15 -5.48 -9.94
CA ALA A 58 13.04 -5.19 -9.02
C ALA A 58 12.43 -3.81 -9.28
N HIS A 59 11.10 -3.74 -9.44
CA HIS A 59 10.34 -2.49 -9.56
C HIS A 59 9.46 -2.30 -8.34
N ILE A 60 9.68 -1.24 -7.58
CA ILE A 60 8.96 -0.99 -6.33
C ILE A 60 8.00 0.17 -6.52
N LEU A 61 6.70 -0.11 -6.45
CA LEU A 61 5.66 0.89 -6.26
C LEU A 61 5.40 1.01 -4.75
N HIS A 62 5.78 2.15 -4.16
CA HIS A 62 5.76 2.33 -2.72
C HIS A 62 4.76 3.42 -2.33
N ARG A 63 3.89 3.16 -1.36
CA ARG A 63 3.01 4.17 -0.77
C ARG A 63 3.79 5.01 0.23
N HIS A 64 3.47 6.29 0.34
CA HIS A 64 3.90 7.09 1.48
C HIS A 64 3.52 6.50 2.86
N ALA A 65 4.19 6.96 3.91
CA ALA A 65 3.99 6.48 5.27
C ALA A 65 3.08 7.40 6.10
N GLN A 66 3.14 7.26 7.43
CA GLN A 66 2.24 7.95 8.37
C GLN A 66 2.24 9.45 8.14
N ARG A 67 1.05 10.01 7.99
CA ARG A 67 0.80 11.41 7.66
C ARG A 67 -0.28 12.00 8.55
N TYR A 68 -0.44 13.31 8.47
CA TYR A 68 -1.68 13.96 8.89
C TYR A 68 -2.86 13.63 7.96
N PRO A 69 -4.11 13.82 8.43
CA PRO A 69 -5.34 13.63 7.65
C PRO A 69 -5.38 14.43 6.35
N THR A 70 -6.17 13.94 5.38
CA THR A 70 -6.43 14.59 4.11
C THR A 70 -7.74 15.36 4.15
N SER A 71 -7.82 16.54 3.50
CA SER A 71 -9.05 17.36 3.48
C SER A 71 -10.12 16.66 2.64
N TYR A 72 -10.96 15.89 3.34
CA TYR A 72 -12.03 15.09 2.77
C TYR A 72 -13.11 14.83 3.82
N LEU A 73 -14.36 14.64 3.39
CA LEU A 73 -15.51 14.48 4.28
C LEU A 73 -15.34 13.29 5.23
N LEU A 74 -14.92 12.13 4.72
CA LEU A 74 -14.73 10.91 5.51
C LEU A 74 -13.37 10.85 6.23
N ASP A 75 -12.55 11.90 6.12
CA ASP A 75 -11.23 12.01 6.75
C ASP A 75 -11.13 13.28 7.62
N ALA A 76 -10.38 14.32 7.21
CA ALA A 76 -10.12 15.49 8.05
C ALA A 76 -11.37 16.33 8.35
N ASP A 77 -12.24 16.54 7.37
CA ASP A 77 -13.28 17.57 7.46
C ASP A 77 -14.33 17.21 8.53
N SER A 78 -14.68 15.92 8.67
CA SER A 78 -15.55 15.47 9.76
C SER A 78 -14.87 15.62 11.12
N MET A 79 -13.57 15.31 11.22
CA MET A 79 -12.80 15.44 12.46
C MET A 79 -12.69 16.89 12.91
N GLU A 80 -12.42 17.81 11.99
CA GLU A 80 -12.39 19.24 12.25
C GLU A 80 -13.77 19.76 12.66
N SER A 81 -14.83 19.33 11.97
CA SER A 81 -16.21 19.66 12.32
C SER A 81 -16.58 19.18 13.72
N PHE A 82 -16.21 17.94 14.07
CA PHE A 82 -16.39 17.39 15.41
C PHE A 82 -15.63 18.22 16.47
N ALA A 83 -14.36 18.55 16.21
CA ALA A 83 -13.56 19.36 17.11
C ALA A 83 -14.15 20.77 17.32
N GLN A 84 -14.58 21.43 16.24
CA GLN A 84 -15.24 22.73 16.29
C GLN A 84 -16.56 22.67 17.06
N LYS A 85 -17.35 21.61 16.89
CA LYS A 85 -18.58 21.38 17.67
C LYS A 85 -18.30 21.35 19.18
N LEU A 86 -17.29 20.60 19.62
CA LEU A 86 -16.90 20.52 21.03
C LEU A 86 -16.36 21.86 21.57
N GLN A 87 -15.56 22.56 20.76
CA GLN A 87 -14.98 23.85 21.12
C GLN A 87 -16.07 24.93 21.29
N ASN A 88 -17.00 25.01 20.35
CA ASN A 88 -18.12 25.96 20.38
C ASN A 88 -19.00 25.73 21.61
N TYR A 89 -19.28 24.48 21.95
CA TYR A 89 -20.04 24.15 23.15
C TYR A 89 -19.32 24.62 24.42
N THR A 90 -18.04 24.28 24.57
CA THR A 90 -17.23 24.63 25.75
C THR A 90 -17.12 26.15 25.92
N LYS A 91 -16.94 26.89 24.82
CA LYS A 91 -16.88 28.36 24.82
C LYS A 91 -18.21 29.00 25.27
N ALA A 92 -19.34 28.42 24.86
CA ALA A 92 -20.66 28.89 25.27
C ALA A 92 -21.00 28.54 26.74
N HIS A 93 -20.34 27.51 27.31
CA HIS A 93 -20.64 26.99 28.64
C HIS A 93 -19.37 26.86 29.52
N PRO A 94 -18.67 27.97 29.84
CA PRO A 94 -17.33 27.92 30.46
C PRO A 94 -17.30 27.31 31.86
N ASN A 95 -18.44 27.19 32.55
CA ASN A 95 -18.55 26.62 33.89
C ASN A 95 -19.22 25.23 33.89
N SER A 96 -19.39 24.61 32.72
CA SER A 96 -20.02 23.30 32.57
C SER A 96 -19.00 22.23 32.21
N THR A 97 -19.15 21.05 32.79
CA THR A 97 -18.40 19.87 32.36
C THR A 97 -18.88 19.47 30.96
N LEU A 98 -17.97 19.41 29.98
CA LEU A 98 -18.28 19.03 28.60
C LEU A 98 -18.64 17.55 28.51
N ALA A 99 -17.95 16.68 29.24
CA ALA A 99 -18.15 15.24 29.12
C ALA A 99 -17.87 14.47 30.42
N THR A 100 -18.51 13.33 30.60
CA THR A 100 -18.35 12.45 31.77
C THR A 100 -17.96 11.03 31.37
N GLY A 101 -17.68 10.17 32.36
CA GLY A 101 -17.39 8.75 32.13
C GLY A 101 -16.26 8.51 31.12
N PRO A 102 -16.44 7.60 30.13
CA PRO A 102 -15.42 7.29 29.13
C PRO A 102 -15.04 8.49 28.24
N LEU A 103 -15.91 9.50 28.12
CA LEU A 103 -15.63 10.72 27.35
C LEU A 103 -15.00 11.84 28.20
N SER A 104 -14.73 11.62 29.49
CA SER A 104 -14.22 12.66 30.40
C SER A 104 -12.89 13.29 29.97
N PHE A 105 -12.09 12.59 29.15
CA PHE A 105 -10.87 13.16 28.56
C PHE A 105 -11.16 14.36 27.66
N LEU A 106 -12.35 14.45 27.05
CA LEU A 106 -12.76 15.58 26.19
C LEU A 106 -12.72 16.93 26.89
N ASN A 107 -12.84 16.97 28.24
CA ASN A 107 -12.74 18.22 29.01
C ASN A 107 -11.35 18.88 28.90
N LYS A 108 -10.31 18.12 28.54
CA LYS A 108 -8.92 18.60 28.38
C LYS A 108 -8.37 18.33 26.98
N TRP A 109 -9.14 17.65 26.15
CA TRP A 109 -8.76 17.30 24.80
C TRP A 109 -8.75 18.56 23.93
N ARG A 110 -7.84 18.60 22.97
CA ARG A 110 -7.76 19.62 21.93
C ARG A 110 -7.35 18.94 20.63
N TYR A 111 -7.89 19.43 19.53
CA TYR A 111 -7.50 18.95 18.20
C TYR A 111 -6.05 19.36 17.91
N LEU A 112 -5.21 18.40 17.51
CA LEU A 112 -3.78 18.58 17.27
C LEU A 112 -3.34 18.11 15.88
N MET A 113 -4.29 17.73 15.02
CA MET A 113 -3.94 17.28 13.67
C MET A 113 -3.60 18.50 12.81
N GLY A 114 -2.53 18.37 12.04
CA GLY A 114 -2.29 19.19 10.85
C GLY A 114 -2.98 18.57 9.64
N THR A 115 -2.50 18.88 8.45
CA THR A 115 -3.10 18.46 7.18
C THR A 115 -2.00 17.92 6.25
N GLU A 116 -2.25 16.78 5.61
CA GLU A 116 -1.48 16.10 4.54
C GLU A 116 -0.02 15.71 4.83
N ALA A 117 0.70 16.45 5.67
CA ALA A 117 2.15 16.36 5.78
C ALA A 117 2.61 15.02 6.38
N LEU A 118 3.76 14.54 5.91
CA LEU A 118 4.43 13.35 6.45
C LEU A 118 4.82 13.59 7.91
N LEU A 119 4.57 12.60 8.77
CA LEU A 119 4.94 12.66 10.18
C LEU A 119 6.38 12.19 10.39
N PRO A 120 7.03 12.58 11.51
CA PRO A 120 8.34 12.01 11.89
C PRO A 120 8.31 10.48 12.01
N THR A 121 7.19 9.91 12.46
CA THR A 121 6.97 8.46 12.48
C THR A 121 6.91 7.87 11.06
N GLY A 122 6.30 8.59 10.12
CA GLY A 122 6.30 8.27 8.69
C GLY A 122 7.70 8.25 8.09
N ALA A 123 8.48 9.31 8.31
CA ALA A 123 9.88 9.37 7.89
C ALA A 123 10.71 8.18 8.40
N ALA A 124 10.51 7.77 9.65
CA ALA A 124 11.18 6.59 10.21
C ALA A 124 10.73 5.28 9.53
N THR A 125 9.44 5.13 9.22
CA THR A 125 8.93 3.98 8.45
C THR A 125 9.57 3.90 7.07
N GLU A 126 9.69 5.02 6.37
CA GLU A 126 10.29 5.08 5.02
C GLU A 126 11.78 4.76 5.04
N ALA A 127 12.54 5.38 5.95
CA ALA A 127 13.96 5.07 6.11
C ALA A 127 14.19 3.59 6.46
N THR A 128 13.33 3.02 7.31
CA THR A 128 13.38 1.58 7.62
C THR A 128 13.08 0.73 6.38
N SER A 129 12.08 1.11 5.58
CA SER A 129 11.73 0.43 4.33
C SER A 129 12.86 0.49 3.31
N GLY A 130 13.50 1.65 3.12
CA GLY A 130 14.65 1.79 2.22
C GLY A 130 15.81 0.87 2.60
N ALA A 131 16.18 0.85 3.88
CA ALA A 131 17.24 -0.03 4.39
C ALA A 131 16.88 -1.52 4.23
N PHE A 132 15.61 -1.88 4.43
CA PHE A 132 15.09 -3.22 4.17
C PHE A 132 15.23 -3.60 2.69
N HIS A 133 14.84 -2.73 1.75
CA HIS A 133 14.93 -3.01 0.31
C HIS A 133 16.38 -3.05 -0.20
N TRP A 134 17.29 -2.27 0.38
CA TRP A 134 18.72 -2.46 0.15
C TRP A 134 19.17 -3.86 0.55
N SER A 135 18.81 -4.28 1.77
CA SER A 135 19.19 -5.59 2.31
C SER A 135 18.59 -6.75 1.52
N ARG A 136 17.33 -6.64 1.10
CA ARG A 136 16.56 -7.69 0.42
C ARG A 136 16.86 -7.78 -1.08
N TYR A 137 16.89 -6.64 -1.77
CA TYR A 137 16.98 -6.59 -3.23
C TYR A 137 18.30 -5.97 -3.70
N GLY A 138 18.66 -4.80 -3.16
CA GLY A 138 19.80 -4.02 -3.61
C GLY A 138 21.11 -4.81 -3.55
N ARG A 139 21.40 -5.48 -2.44
CA ARG A 139 22.65 -6.25 -2.28
C ARG A 139 22.81 -7.35 -3.33
N VAL A 140 21.72 -8.02 -3.71
CA VAL A 140 21.73 -9.07 -4.74
C VAL A 140 21.86 -8.46 -6.13
N LEU A 141 21.03 -7.46 -6.43
CA LEU A 141 20.94 -6.83 -7.75
C LEU A 141 22.19 -6.03 -8.15
N TYR A 142 22.95 -5.55 -7.16
CA TYR A 142 24.20 -4.83 -7.36
C TYR A 142 25.45 -5.68 -7.03
N ASP A 143 25.30 -7.00 -6.89
CA ASP A 143 26.38 -7.96 -6.59
C ASP A 143 27.29 -7.52 -5.41
N ALA A 144 26.68 -7.01 -4.34
CA ALA A 144 27.41 -6.47 -3.20
C ALA A 144 28.24 -7.57 -2.49
N PRO A 145 29.57 -7.39 -2.33
CA PRO A 145 30.43 -8.42 -1.76
C PRO A 145 30.15 -8.69 -0.27
N ALA A 146 30.59 -9.84 0.20
CA ALA A 146 30.49 -10.21 1.61
C ALA A 146 31.14 -9.15 2.52
N GLY A 147 30.43 -8.77 3.59
CA GLY A 147 30.87 -7.74 4.53
C GLY A 147 30.61 -6.29 4.09
N MET A 148 30.12 -6.06 2.87
CA MET A 148 29.66 -4.74 2.44
C MET A 148 28.21 -4.54 2.86
N ALA A 149 28.03 -3.88 4.01
CA ALA A 149 26.72 -3.57 4.56
C ALA A 149 26.03 -2.43 3.80
N ASP A 150 26.80 -1.55 3.18
CA ASP A 150 26.34 -0.27 2.67
C ASP A 150 26.43 -0.18 1.16
N TRP A 151 25.51 0.59 0.57
CA TRP A 151 25.59 0.92 -0.83
C TRP A 151 26.86 1.74 -1.12
N SER A 152 27.49 1.47 -2.27
CA SER A 152 28.66 2.18 -2.76
C SER A 152 28.52 2.45 -4.26
N ASN A 153 29.03 3.59 -4.73
CA ASN A 153 28.92 3.97 -6.15
C ASN A 153 29.66 3.01 -7.09
N GLU A 154 30.62 2.27 -6.54
CA GLU A 154 31.45 1.29 -7.22
C GLU A 154 30.64 0.03 -7.59
N LEU A 155 29.49 -0.19 -6.95
CA LEU A 155 28.57 -1.28 -7.27
C LEU A 155 27.69 -0.98 -8.48
N ASN A 156 27.53 0.30 -8.85
CA ASN A 156 26.65 0.72 -9.94
C ASN A 156 27.36 0.57 -11.30
N VAL A 157 27.59 -0.68 -11.70
CA VAL A 157 28.31 -1.05 -12.92
C VAL A 157 27.47 -1.98 -13.79
N TRP A 158 27.76 -1.97 -15.09
CA TRP A 158 27.27 -2.96 -16.04
C TRP A 158 27.96 -4.31 -15.81
N PRO A 159 27.40 -5.44 -16.30
CA PRO A 159 28.06 -6.75 -16.21
C PRO A 159 29.47 -6.79 -16.83
N ASN A 160 29.76 -5.89 -17.77
CA ASN A 160 31.10 -5.73 -18.38
C ASN A 160 32.08 -4.89 -17.54
N GLY A 161 31.68 -4.42 -16.35
CA GLY A 161 32.48 -3.61 -15.43
C GLY A 161 32.52 -2.10 -15.73
N THR A 162 31.84 -1.63 -16.78
CA THR A 162 31.74 -0.18 -17.05
C THR A 162 30.75 0.49 -16.11
N ARG A 163 31.00 1.75 -15.73
CA ARG A 163 30.11 2.50 -14.83
C ARG A 163 28.76 2.78 -15.49
N ARG A 164 27.68 2.61 -14.74
CA ARG A 164 26.35 3.10 -15.09
C ARG A 164 26.24 4.57 -14.70
N ASP A 165 25.27 5.26 -15.32
CA ASP A 165 24.83 6.56 -14.84
C ASP A 165 24.18 6.45 -13.46
N LYS A 166 24.01 7.59 -12.80
CA LYS A 166 23.39 7.69 -11.49
C LYS A 166 22.02 7.00 -11.50
N PRO A 167 21.68 6.15 -10.51
CA PRO A 167 20.35 5.55 -10.44
C PRO A 167 19.28 6.63 -10.32
N MET A 168 18.15 6.41 -10.99
CA MET A 168 17.07 7.37 -11.04
C MET A 168 15.79 6.78 -10.47
N PHE A 169 15.11 7.57 -9.66
CA PHE A 169 13.86 7.20 -9.00
C PHE A 169 12.80 8.24 -9.29
N ARG A 170 11.52 7.87 -9.19
CA ARG A 170 10.42 8.79 -9.42
C ARG A 170 9.56 8.92 -8.17
N THR A 171 9.00 10.10 -8.02
CA THR A 171 8.02 10.44 -6.99
C THR A 171 7.10 11.50 -7.57
N THR A 172 6.10 11.88 -6.80
CA THR A 172 5.17 12.92 -7.17
C THR A 172 5.46 14.24 -6.44
N SER A 173 4.84 15.33 -6.89
CA SER A 173 5.04 16.64 -6.29
C SER A 173 4.31 16.85 -4.96
N GLN A 174 3.42 15.95 -4.55
CA GLN A 174 2.70 16.11 -3.29
C GLN A 174 3.65 15.91 -2.11
N ALA A 175 3.63 16.86 -1.17
CA ALA A 175 4.68 17.04 -0.17
C ALA A 175 5.00 15.75 0.61
N ARG A 176 3.97 15.01 1.05
CA ARG A 176 4.17 13.75 1.78
C ARG A 176 4.84 12.65 0.94
N ILE A 177 4.59 12.60 -0.35
CA ILE A 177 5.12 11.58 -1.27
C ILE A 177 6.58 11.89 -1.59
N LEU A 178 6.87 13.16 -1.88
CA LEU A 178 8.23 13.65 -2.08
C LEU A 178 9.10 13.41 -0.85
N GLU A 179 8.62 13.78 0.34
CA GLU A 179 9.36 13.55 1.58
C GLU A 179 9.51 12.05 1.89
N SER A 180 8.48 11.24 1.63
CA SER A 180 8.57 9.78 1.75
C SER A 180 9.68 9.21 0.87
N ALA A 181 9.75 9.62 -0.41
CA ALA A 181 10.81 9.19 -1.32
C ALA A 181 12.19 9.56 -0.80
N ARG A 182 12.38 10.78 -0.29
CA ARG A 182 13.66 11.24 0.28
C ARG A 182 14.09 10.41 1.49
N TRP A 183 13.17 10.12 2.41
CA TRP A 183 13.47 9.29 3.57
C TRP A 183 13.75 7.84 3.20
N TRP A 184 12.98 7.28 2.28
CA TRP A 184 13.22 5.94 1.75
C TRP A 184 14.61 5.86 1.10
N LEU A 185 14.97 6.82 0.24
CA LEU A 185 16.27 6.86 -0.43
C LEU A 185 17.42 7.12 0.55
N SER A 186 17.19 7.85 1.65
CA SER A 186 18.16 7.95 2.74
C SER A 186 18.43 6.61 3.42
N GLY A 187 17.40 5.78 3.59
CA GLY A 187 17.53 4.43 4.12
C GLY A 187 18.22 3.48 3.14
N PHE A 188 17.82 3.52 1.87
CA PHE A 188 18.33 2.64 0.82
C PHE A 188 19.82 2.85 0.53
N PHE A 189 20.26 4.10 0.41
CA PHE A 189 21.66 4.43 0.14
C PHE A 189 22.55 4.45 1.39
N SER A 190 22.13 3.82 2.48
CA SER A 190 22.88 3.70 3.74
C SER A 190 23.55 5.01 4.14
N ASN A 191 22.75 6.04 4.46
CA ASN A 191 23.24 7.36 4.86
C ASN A 191 23.93 7.36 6.25
N ILE A 192 25.04 6.63 6.36
CA ILE A 192 25.87 6.51 7.54
C ILE A 192 26.57 7.84 7.78
N ALA A 193 26.69 8.21 9.05
CA ALA A 193 27.02 9.56 9.53
C ALA A 193 25.87 10.59 9.41
N ALA A 194 24.68 10.18 8.95
CA ALA A 194 23.50 11.04 8.85
C ALA A 194 23.75 12.32 8.03
N ASN A 195 24.46 12.17 6.91
CA ASN A 195 24.66 13.21 5.91
C ASN A 195 23.47 13.26 4.95
N SER A 196 23.68 13.44 3.64
CA SER A 196 22.65 13.35 2.61
C SER A 196 23.03 12.26 1.62
N SER A 197 22.06 11.45 1.19
CA SER A 197 22.23 10.48 0.10
C SER A 197 21.93 11.05 -1.29
N ALA A 198 21.53 12.32 -1.39
CA ALA A 198 21.12 12.94 -2.67
C ALA A 198 22.20 12.92 -3.75
N ASP A 199 23.48 12.85 -3.38
CA ASP A 199 24.59 12.74 -4.32
C ASP A 199 24.70 11.34 -4.96
N ASN A 200 23.90 10.36 -4.51
CA ASN A 200 23.92 8.98 -5.01
C ASN A 200 22.80 8.67 -6.02
N TYR A 201 21.79 9.53 -6.18
CA TYR A 201 20.66 9.29 -7.09
C TYR A 201 20.12 10.57 -7.75
N ASP A 202 19.34 10.40 -8.81
CA ASP A 202 18.47 11.44 -9.35
C ASP A 202 17.01 11.13 -9.00
N LEU A 203 16.22 12.17 -8.70
CA LEU A 203 14.82 12.04 -8.30
C LEU A 203 13.94 12.89 -9.20
N VAL A 204 13.19 12.20 -10.07
CA VAL A 204 12.20 12.82 -10.95
C VAL A 204 10.93 13.08 -10.15
N ILE A 205 10.49 14.34 -10.16
CA ILE A 205 9.28 14.79 -9.48
C ILE A 205 8.21 15.05 -10.54
N ILE A 206 7.19 14.21 -10.57
CA ILE A 206 6.06 14.33 -11.49
C ILE A 206 4.95 15.15 -10.81
N PRO A 207 4.48 16.25 -11.41
CA PRO A 207 3.41 17.06 -10.84
C PRO A 207 2.13 16.27 -10.57
N GLU A 208 1.46 16.60 -9.47
CA GLU A 208 0.09 16.17 -9.19
C GLU A 208 -0.87 17.35 -9.26
N GLY A 209 -2.14 17.03 -9.53
CA GLY A 209 -3.25 17.96 -9.56
C GLY A 209 -3.92 18.01 -10.93
N ASP A 210 -4.99 18.78 -10.99
CA ASP A 210 -5.82 18.89 -12.18
C ASP A 210 -5.03 19.28 -13.42
N GLY A 211 -5.25 18.54 -14.51
CA GLY A 211 -4.62 18.80 -15.81
C GLY A 211 -3.24 18.16 -15.99
N TYR A 212 -2.70 17.47 -14.98
CA TYR A 212 -1.48 16.66 -15.14
C TYR A 212 -1.81 15.19 -15.37
N ASN A 213 -1.15 14.59 -16.36
CA ASN A 213 -1.05 13.14 -16.45
C ASN A 213 0.03 12.68 -15.48
N ASN A 214 -0.32 11.75 -14.59
CA ASN A 214 0.60 11.14 -13.66
C ASN A 214 0.10 9.74 -13.27
N THR A 215 0.90 8.73 -13.63
CA THR A 215 0.67 7.31 -13.35
C THR A 215 0.86 6.96 -11.88
N LEU A 216 1.57 7.80 -11.13
CA LEU A 216 1.84 7.64 -9.70
C LEU A 216 0.82 8.37 -8.81
N SER A 217 -0.23 8.95 -9.40
CA SER A 217 -1.35 9.56 -8.67
C SER A 217 -2.72 9.20 -9.26
N GLY A 218 -2.80 8.12 -10.05
CA GLY A 218 -4.08 7.57 -10.53
C GLY A 218 -4.89 8.50 -11.44
N SER A 219 -4.27 9.51 -12.06
CA SER A 219 -4.96 10.64 -12.70
C SER A 219 -6.10 10.20 -13.65
N CYS A 220 -7.35 10.52 -13.30
CA CYS A 220 -8.55 10.11 -14.03
C CYS A 220 -9.62 11.22 -13.96
N PRO A 221 -9.51 12.26 -14.81
CA PRO A 221 -10.13 13.57 -14.55
C PRO A 221 -11.66 13.57 -14.52
N ASN A 222 -12.32 12.71 -15.30
CA ASN A 222 -13.77 12.58 -15.29
C ASN A 222 -14.23 11.22 -14.73
N GLY A 223 -13.35 10.48 -14.06
CA GLY A 223 -13.66 9.16 -13.52
C GLY A 223 -14.80 9.21 -12.50
N ASP A 224 -15.66 8.20 -12.54
CA ASP A 224 -16.58 7.93 -11.44
C ASP A 224 -15.79 7.24 -10.31
N THR A 225 -15.69 7.94 -9.17
CA THR A 225 -14.93 7.55 -7.97
C THR A 225 -15.74 7.81 -6.70
N GLU A 226 -17.08 7.80 -6.78
CA GLU A 226 -17.96 8.10 -5.63
C GLU A 226 -18.62 6.82 -5.04
N GLU A 227 -18.56 5.69 -5.76
CA GLU A 227 -19.29 4.46 -5.39
C GLU A 227 -18.82 3.83 -4.07
N GLY A 228 -17.53 3.97 -3.75
CA GLY A 228 -16.96 3.53 -2.48
C GLY A 228 -17.43 4.41 -1.33
N ASP A 229 -17.40 5.73 -1.51
CA ASP A 229 -17.91 6.70 -0.54
C ASP A 229 -19.40 6.54 -0.26
N ASP A 230 -20.22 6.40 -1.30
CA ASP A 230 -21.66 6.17 -1.18
C ASP A 230 -21.96 4.90 -0.36
N SER A 231 -21.23 3.82 -0.66
CA SER A 231 -21.35 2.55 0.06
C SER A 231 -20.88 2.66 1.51
N ALA A 232 -19.78 3.36 1.75
CA ALA A 232 -19.23 3.64 3.07
C ALA A 232 -20.22 4.48 3.91
N GLU A 233 -20.76 5.56 3.37
CA GLU A 233 -21.74 6.41 4.05
C GLU A 233 -23.03 5.66 4.38
N GLN A 234 -23.49 4.80 3.47
CA GLN A 234 -24.66 3.96 3.72
C GLN A 234 -24.43 3.03 4.90
N PHE A 235 -23.29 2.34 4.94
CA PHE A 235 -22.94 1.45 6.04
C PHE A 235 -22.72 2.21 7.35
N LEU A 236 -22.12 3.41 7.28
CA LEU A 236 -21.88 4.28 8.43
C LEU A 236 -23.18 4.63 9.17
N ARG A 237 -24.26 4.89 8.43
CA ARG A 237 -25.60 5.16 9.00
C ARG A 237 -26.21 3.92 9.67
N THR A 238 -25.77 2.73 9.29
CA THR A 238 -26.27 1.45 9.83
C THR A 238 -25.58 1.04 11.13
N TYR A 239 -24.25 1.14 11.24
CA TYR A 239 -23.52 0.62 12.41
C TYR A 239 -23.38 1.60 13.58
N THR A 240 -23.47 2.91 13.34
CA THR A 240 -23.23 3.95 14.36
C THR A 240 -24.37 4.22 15.36
N PRO A 241 -25.67 3.97 15.08
CA PRO A 241 -26.75 4.31 16.03
C PRO A 241 -26.63 3.68 17.43
N PRO A 242 -26.22 2.40 17.60
CA PRO A 242 -25.96 1.82 18.91
C PRO A 242 -24.83 2.53 19.67
N ILE A 243 -23.78 2.95 18.95
CA ILE A 243 -22.63 3.69 19.52
C ILE A 243 -23.06 5.07 20.00
N ILE A 244 -23.82 5.80 19.18
CA ILE A 244 -24.39 7.10 19.53
C ILE A 244 -25.25 6.99 20.79
N THR A 245 -26.11 5.97 20.87
CA THR A 245 -26.96 5.71 22.04
C THR A 245 -26.12 5.46 23.30
N ARG A 246 -25.00 4.73 23.17
CA ARG A 246 -24.08 4.43 24.28
C ARG A 246 -23.30 5.65 24.76
N LEU A 247 -22.88 6.53 23.85
CA LEU A 247 -22.00 7.66 24.17
C LEU A 247 -22.75 8.95 24.53
N SER A 248 -23.94 9.19 23.97
CA SER A 248 -24.71 10.43 24.17
C SER A 248 -25.01 10.76 25.65
N PRO A 249 -25.30 9.80 26.55
CA PRO A 249 -25.54 10.09 27.97
C PRO A 249 -24.34 10.69 28.71
N HIS A 250 -23.14 10.60 28.13
CA HIS A 250 -21.92 11.17 28.70
C HIS A 250 -21.66 12.61 28.24
N LEU A 251 -22.52 13.17 27.38
CA LEU A 251 -22.46 14.52 26.85
C LEU A 251 -23.71 15.31 27.29
N PRO A 252 -23.64 16.66 27.25
CA PRO A 252 -24.79 17.52 27.43
C PRO A 252 -25.93 17.16 26.48
N SER A 253 -27.18 17.22 26.95
CA SER A 253 -28.36 16.86 26.16
C SER A 253 -28.61 17.75 24.94
N THR A 254 -27.93 18.90 24.85
CA THR A 254 -27.97 19.81 23.70
C THR A 254 -26.89 19.51 22.66
N LEU A 255 -25.95 18.60 22.97
CA LEU A 255 -24.86 18.19 22.08
C LEU A 255 -25.16 16.80 21.51
N ASN A 256 -25.73 16.77 20.31
CA ASN A 256 -26.06 15.53 19.63
C ASN A 256 -24.84 14.97 18.86
N LEU A 257 -24.64 13.67 18.97
CA LEU A 257 -23.70 12.92 18.13
C LEU A 257 -24.39 12.45 16.86
N THR A 258 -23.63 12.48 15.76
CA THR A 258 -23.99 12.03 14.42
C THR A 258 -23.11 10.86 14.02
N ALA A 259 -23.44 10.21 12.90
CA ALA A 259 -22.63 9.11 12.36
C ALA A 259 -21.20 9.57 12.00
N LEU A 260 -21.05 10.77 11.43
CA LEU A 260 -19.75 11.37 11.13
C LEU A 260 -18.93 11.70 12.38
N ASP A 261 -19.58 12.02 13.52
CA ASP A 261 -18.84 12.21 14.77
C ASP A 261 -18.25 10.88 15.27
N ILE A 262 -18.95 9.77 15.07
CA ILE A 262 -18.44 8.44 15.42
C ILE A 262 -17.25 8.07 14.52
N LEU A 263 -17.39 8.27 13.21
CA LEU A 263 -16.28 8.10 12.26
C LEU A 263 -15.07 8.96 12.67
N SER A 264 -15.32 10.23 13.02
CA SER A 264 -14.28 11.17 13.45
C SER A 264 -13.53 10.68 14.69
N MET A 265 -14.24 10.14 15.69
CA MET A 265 -13.59 9.55 16.86
C MET A 265 -12.73 8.33 16.49
N GLN A 266 -13.15 7.52 15.51
CA GLN A 266 -12.37 6.37 15.05
C GLN A 266 -11.14 6.79 14.24
N ASN A 267 -11.27 7.74 13.32
CA ASN A 267 -10.15 8.37 12.61
C ASN A 267 -9.16 9.01 13.59
N LEU A 268 -9.65 9.77 14.58
CA LEU A 268 -8.81 10.38 15.61
C LEU A 268 -8.01 9.35 16.39
N CYS A 269 -8.54 8.15 16.65
CA CYS A 269 -7.75 7.08 17.28
C CYS A 269 -6.53 6.69 16.43
N ALA A 270 -6.71 6.45 15.14
CA ALA A 270 -5.62 6.05 14.25
C ALA A 270 -4.60 7.19 14.08
N TYR A 271 -5.06 8.40 13.74
CA TYR A 271 -4.19 9.55 13.51
C TYR A 271 -3.49 10.05 14.77
N GLU A 272 -4.18 10.16 15.91
CA GLU A 272 -3.49 10.53 17.16
C GLU A 272 -2.51 9.45 17.58
N THR A 273 -2.75 8.18 17.30
CA THR A 273 -1.73 7.15 17.56
C THR A 273 -0.50 7.36 16.68
N ALA A 274 -0.67 7.70 15.41
CA ALA A 274 0.44 8.01 14.51
C ALA A 274 1.22 9.28 14.90
N VAL A 275 0.52 10.32 15.39
CA VAL A 275 1.08 11.63 15.74
C VAL A 275 1.65 11.68 17.17
N LEU A 276 0.94 11.09 18.12
CA LEU A 276 1.18 11.22 19.57
C LEU A 276 1.61 9.91 20.24
N GLY A 277 1.58 8.79 19.51
CA GLY A 277 1.88 7.45 20.02
C GLY A 277 0.73 6.77 20.75
N SER A 278 -0.37 7.48 21.03
CA SER A 278 -1.60 6.91 21.62
C SER A 278 -2.79 7.84 21.45
N SER A 279 -4.00 7.30 21.59
CA SER A 279 -5.24 8.10 21.61
C SER A 279 -6.23 7.60 22.67
N SER A 280 -6.89 8.54 23.34
CA SER A 280 -7.99 8.22 24.25
C SER A 280 -9.26 7.77 23.53
N PHE A 281 -9.42 8.12 22.25
CA PHE A 281 -10.58 7.67 21.46
C PHE A 281 -10.56 6.16 21.21
N CYS A 282 -9.39 5.54 21.17
CA CYS A 282 -9.25 4.12 20.86
C CYS A 282 -10.04 3.20 21.80
N ALA A 283 -10.08 3.54 23.08
CA ALA A 283 -10.73 2.74 24.12
C ALA A 283 -12.26 2.90 24.16
N LEU A 284 -12.83 3.80 23.33
CA LEU A 284 -14.28 4.03 23.30
C LEU A 284 -15.04 2.93 22.56
N PHE A 285 -14.35 2.15 21.73
CA PHE A 285 -14.96 1.22 20.80
C PHE A 285 -14.63 -0.23 21.11
N THR A 286 -15.57 -1.12 20.80
CA THR A 286 -15.40 -2.57 20.93
C THR A 286 -14.71 -3.15 19.69
N PRO A 287 -14.13 -4.37 19.78
CA PRO A 287 -13.54 -5.03 18.62
C PRO A 287 -14.46 -5.14 17.39
N SER A 288 -15.76 -5.38 17.58
CA SER A 288 -16.73 -5.45 16.46
C SER A 288 -17.02 -4.09 15.84
N GLU A 289 -17.02 -3.02 16.64
CA GLU A 289 -17.15 -1.65 16.13
C GLU A 289 -15.90 -1.22 15.34
N TRP A 290 -14.73 -1.74 15.72
CA TRP A 290 -13.48 -1.60 14.95
C TRP A 290 -13.48 -2.40 13.65
N GLU A 291 -14.01 -3.63 13.62
CA GLU A 291 -14.20 -4.36 12.35
C GLU A 291 -15.20 -3.64 11.42
N SER A 292 -16.19 -2.94 11.98
CA SER A 292 -17.11 -2.12 11.18
C SER A 292 -16.39 -0.91 10.57
N PHE A 293 -15.50 -0.26 11.32
CA PHE A 293 -14.64 0.81 10.80
C PHE A 293 -13.68 0.31 9.72
N ALA A 294 -13.05 -0.84 9.92
CA ALA A 294 -12.22 -1.47 8.89
C ALA A 294 -13.03 -1.70 7.59
N TYR A 295 -14.28 -2.14 7.72
CA TYR A 295 -15.16 -2.37 6.58
C TYR A 295 -15.55 -1.08 5.84
N ILE A 296 -15.72 0.05 6.55
CA ILE A 296 -15.93 1.37 5.92
C ILE A 296 -14.75 1.73 5.00
N LEU A 297 -13.52 1.57 5.50
CA LEU A 297 -12.31 1.88 4.73
C LEU A 297 -12.16 0.92 3.53
N ASP A 298 -12.51 -0.36 3.72
CA ASP A 298 -12.49 -1.33 2.63
C ASP A 298 -13.54 -0.99 1.55
N LEU A 299 -14.76 -0.61 1.94
CA LEU A 299 -15.83 -0.20 1.03
C LEU A 299 -15.40 0.98 0.16
N GLN A 300 -14.84 2.02 0.80
CA GLN A 300 -14.33 3.21 0.14
C GLN A 300 -13.28 2.83 -0.92
N PHE A 301 -12.19 2.19 -0.50
CA PHE A 301 -11.09 1.91 -1.44
C PHE A 301 -11.46 0.90 -2.53
N TYR A 302 -12.30 -0.09 -2.23
CA TYR A 302 -12.73 -1.05 -3.22
C TYR A 302 -13.63 -0.40 -4.29
N GLY A 303 -14.54 0.48 -3.87
CA GLY A 303 -15.50 1.17 -4.73
C GLY A 303 -14.94 2.38 -5.48
N ASP A 304 -13.87 3.02 -4.98
CA ASP A 304 -13.31 4.22 -5.62
C ASP A 304 -12.12 3.89 -6.53
N TYR A 305 -11.33 2.87 -6.18
CA TYR A 305 -10.04 2.56 -6.83
C TYR A 305 -9.90 1.11 -7.27
N GLY A 306 -10.67 0.19 -6.69
CA GLY A 306 -10.55 -1.26 -6.91
C GLY A 306 -11.46 -1.81 -8.01
N PHE A 307 -11.74 -3.11 -7.93
CA PHE A 307 -12.68 -3.78 -8.84
C PHE A 307 -14.12 -3.28 -8.71
N GLY A 308 -14.48 -2.64 -7.59
CA GLY A 308 -15.77 -1.99 -7.38
C GLY A 308 -15.93 -0.67 -8.12
N SER A 309 -14.83 -0.08 -8.58
CA SER A 309 -14.83 1.24 -9.21
C SER A 309 -15.03 1.15 -10.72
N PRO A 310 -15.94 1.94 -11.34
CA PRO A 310 -16.02 2.06 -12.79
C PRO A 310 -14.72 2.58 -13.42
N SER A 311 -13.83 3.21 -12.65
CA SER A 311 -12.55 3.72 -13.13
C SER A 311 -11.33 2.99 -12.57
N GLY A 312 -11.50 1.99 -11.70
CA GLY A 312 -10.39 1.38 -10.95
C GLY A 312 -9.27 0.81 -11.82
N ARG A 313 -9.59 0.07 -12.89
CA ARG A 313 -8.57 -0.40 -13.85
C ARG A 313 -7.92 0.75 -14.60
N ALA A 314 -8.70 1.76 -14.98
CA ALA A 314 -8.22 2.92 -15.73
C ALA A 314 -7.23 3.77 -14.93
N GLN A 315 -7.44 3.92 -13.63
CA GLN A 315 -6.53 4.68 -12.77
C GLN A 315 -5.13 4.05 -12.68
N GLY A 316 -5.05 2.72 -12.68
CA GLY A 316 -3.78 1.97 -12.55
C GLY A 316 -3.09 1.58 -13.86
N ILE A 317 -3.78 1.64 -15.00
CA ILE A 317 -3.25 1.07 -16.26
C ILE A 317 -1.98 1.75 -16.76
N GLY A 318 -1.82 3.06 -16.55
CA GLY A 318 -0.62 3.78 -16.97
C GLY A 318 0.66 3.22 -16.33
N TYR A 319 0.62 2.89 -15.03
CA TYR A 319 1.76 2.26 -14.35
C TYR A 319 2.08 0.86 -14.92
N VAL A 320 1.05 0.07 -15.27
CA VAL A 320 1.25 -1.25 -15.90
C VAL A 320 1.93 -1.11 -17.26
N ILE A 321 1.54 -0.10 -18.05
CA ILE A 321 2.15 0.20 -19.34
C ILE A 321 3.60 0.65 -19.16
N GLU A 322 3.89 1.53 -18.20
CA GLU A 322 5.26 1.95 -17.87
C GLU A 322 6.14 0.78 -17.43
N LEU A 323 5.63 -0.10 -16.55
CA LEU A 323 6.32 -1.32 -16.12
C LEU A 323 6.68 -2.19 -17.33
N ALA A 324 5.71 -2.46 -18.20
CA ALA A 324 5.94 -3.20 -19.44
C ALA A 324 6.97 -2.53 -20.35
N SER A 325 6.94 -1.20 -20.45
CA SER A 325 7.87 -0.41 -21.25
C SER A 325 9.31 -0.54 -20.74
N ARG A 326 9.52 -0.49 -19.41
CA ARG A 326 10.83 -0.71 -18.78
C ARG A 326 11.34 -2.13 -19.02
N LEU A 327 10.48 -3.14 -18.83
CA LEU A 327 10.82 -4.55 -19.04
C LEU A 327 11.15 -4.86 -20.51
N GLN A 328 10.56 -4.13 -21.45
CA GLN A 328 10.87 -4.22 -22.88
C GLN A 328 12.07 -3.36 -23.31
N GLY A 329 12.61 -2.50 -22.43
CA GLY A 329 13.66 -1.55 -22.76
C GLY A 329 13.22 -0.52 -23.81
N LYS A 330 11.98 -0.02 -23.73
CA LYS A 330 11.40 0.95 -24.69
C LYS A 330 10.90 2.20 -23.99
N LEU A 331 11.02 3.35 -24.65
CA LEU A 331 10.40 4.61 -24.22
C LEU A 331 8.96 4.70 -24.73
N ILE A 332 8.10 5.42 -24.00
CA ILE A 332 6.72 5.69 -24.40
C ILE A 332 6.68 7.05 -25.09
N THR A 333 6.42 7.07 -26.39
CA THR A 333 6.52 8.28 -27.23
C THR A 333 5.18 8.78 -27.74
N GLU A 334 4.10 8.05 -27.48
CA GLU A 334 2.74 8.40 -27.87
C GLU A 334 1.84 8.45 -26.63
N GLN A 335 0.84 9.32 -26.64
CA GLN A 335 -0.08 9.45 -25.53
C GLN A 335 -0.91 8.18 -25.37
N VAL A 336 -0.88 7.61 -24.17
CA VAL A 336 -1.69 6.44 -23.79
C VAL A 336 -2.11 6.55 -22.33
N ALA A 337 -3.38 6.33 -22.05
CA ALA A 337 -3.93 6.42 -20.70
C ALA A 337 -3.51 7.72 -19.96
N ASN A 338 -3.16 7.61 -18.68
CA ASN A 338 -2.63 8.67 -17.83
C ASN A 338 -1.08 8.76 -17.84
N VAL A 339 -0.41 8.19 -18.86
CA VAL A 339 1.04 8.35 -19.05
C VAL A 339 1.38 9.79 -19.44
N ASN A 340 2.50 10.30 -18.91
CA ASN A 340 3.02 11.62 -19.24
C ASN A 340 4.21 11.51 -20.19
N ILE A 341 3.97 11.74 -21.48
CA ILE A 341 5.00 11.63 -22.52
C ILE A 341 6.18 12.59 -22.32
N THR A 342 6.04 13.69 -21.55
CA THR A 342 7.18 14.59 -21.26
C THR A 342 8.26 13.87 -20.46
N TYR A 343 7.85 12.99 -19.54
CA TYR A 343 8.77 12.22 -18.69
C TYR A 343 9.14 10.89 -19.35
N ASP A 344 8.19 10.23 -20.00
CA ASP A 344 8.35 8.83 -20.42
C ASP A 344 8.94 8.64 -21.83
N SER A 345 9.04 9.72 -22.61
CA SER A 345 9.71 9.73 -23.90
C SER A 345 11.21 10.06 -23.82
N ASN A 346 11.74 10.24 -22.60
CA ASN A 346 13.13 10.62 -22.37
C ASN A 346 13.80 9.70 -21.33
N ALA A 347 14.92 9.08 -21.71
CA ALA A 347 15.70 8.21 -20.83
C ALA A 347 16.30 8.94 -19.61
N GLU A 348 16.44 10.27 -19.66
CA GLU A 348 16.88 11.10 -18.52
C GLU A 348 15.78 11.35 -17.47
N THR A 349 14.56 10.89 -17.72
CA THR A 349 13.44 10.98 -16.74
C THR A 349 12.67 9.67 -16.61
N PHE A 350 12.89 8.73 -17.53
CA PHE A 350 12.34 7.39 -17.53
C PHE A 350 13.45 6.38 -17.87
N PRO A 351 14.23 5.95 -16.86
CA PRO A 351 15.35 5.05 -17.08
C PRO A 351 14.84 3.68 -17.52
N LEU A 352 15.59 3.02 -18.41
CA LEU A 352 15.26 1.69 -18.94
C LEU A 352 16.24 0.59 -18.53
N ASN A 353 17.39 0.98 -17.99
CA ASN A 353 18.53 0.09 -17.81
C ASN A 353 19.15 0.19 -16.42
N GLN A 354 18.33 0.13 -15.39
CA GLN A 354 18.78 -0.02 -14.00
C GLN A 354 18.27 -1.35 -13.43
N PRO A 355 19.02 -1.96 -12.49
CA PRO A 355 18.62 -3.23 -11.90
C PRO A 355 17.45 -3.05 -10.91
N MET A 356 17.21 -1.83 -10.43
CA MET A 356 16.21 -1.56 -9.41
C MET A 356 15.53 -0.22 -9.64
N TYR A 357 14.21 -0.16 -9.46
CA TYR A 357 13.38 1.03 -9.63
C TYR A 357 12.55 1.29 -8.36
N LEU A 358 12.32 2.57 -8.07
CA LEU A 358 11.39 3.05 -7.06
C LEU A 358 10.50 4.11 -7.71
N ASP A 359 9.20 3.91 -7.56
CA ASP A 359 8.17 4.90 -7.80
C ASP A 359 7.40 5.09 -6.49
N MET A 360 7.59 6.26 -5.85
CA MET A 360 6.86 6.62 -4.63
C MET A 360 5.51 7.26 -4.99
N SER A 361 4.45 6.79 -4.36
CA SER A 361 3.06 6.91 -4.79
C SER A 361 2.09 6.87 -3.59
N HIS A 362 0.81 6.63 -3.86
CA HIS A 362 -0.30 6.58 -2.92
C HIS A 362 -0.88 5.16 -2.76
N ASP A 363 -1.81 5.02 -1.81
CA ASP A 363 -2.55 3.80 -1.50
C ASP A 363 -3.48 3.39 -2.64
N ASP A 364 -4.25 4.35 -3.13
CA ASP A 364 -5.21 4.19 -4.23
C ASP A 364 -4.54 3.67 -5.52
N VAL A 365 -3.32 4.11 -5.82
CA VAL A 365 -2.56 3.65 -6.99
C VAL A 365 -2.18 2.17 -6.86
N ILE A 366 -1.77 1.71 -5.67
CA ILE A 366 -1.50 0.27 -5.45
C ILE A 366 -2.78 -0.54 -5.70
N VAL A 367 -3.92 -0.11 -5.15
CA VAL A 367 -5.23 -0.76 -5.35
C VAL A 367 -5.61 -0.78 -6.84
N SER A 368 -5.46 0.36 -7.52
CA SER A 368 -5.79 0.51 -8.94
C SER A 368 -4.88 -0.32 -9.84
N VAL A 369 -3.59 -0.45 -9.51
CA VAL A 369 -2.64 -1.30 -10.25
C VAL A 369 -3.00 -2.78 -10.12
N LEU A 370 -3.42 -3.24 -8.92
CA LEU A 370 -3.91 -4.61 -8.73
C LEU A 370 -5.17 -4.88 -9.57
N ALA A 371 -6.09 -3.92 -9.62
CA ALA A 371 -7.27 -4.00 -10.47
C ALA A 371 -6.89 -4.00 -11.97
N ALA A 372 -6.00 -3.10 -12.39
CA ALA A 372 -5.54 -2.98 -13.78
C ALA A 372 -4.84 -4.24 -14.28
N LEU A 373 -3.98 -4.85 -13.46
CA LEU A 373 -3.38 -6.16 -13.72
C LEU A 373 -4.45 -7.26 -13.84
N GLY A 374 -5.57 -7.14 -13.12
CA GLY A 374 -6.66 -8.12 -13.12
C GLY A 374 -6.50 -9.22 -12.08
N VAL A 375 -5.82 -8.95 -10.96
CA VAL A 375 -5.58 -9.94 -9.91
C VAL A 375 -6.89 -10.34 -9.22
N GLU A 376 -7.45 -11.49 -9.60
CA GLU A 376 -8.79 -11.93 -9.22
C GLU A 376 -8.94 -12.21 -7.72
N TYR A 377 -7.85 -12.47 -7.00
CA TYR A 377 -7.87 -12.64 -5.54
C TYR A 377 -8.55 -11.46 -4.83
N PHE A 378 -8.35 -10.23 -5.33
CA PHE A 378 -8.91 -9.02 -4.74
C PHE A 378 -10.30 -8.66 -5.29
N ASN A 379 -10.83 -9.41 -6.24
CA ASN A 379 -12.14 -9.19 -6.82
C ASN A 379 -13.24 -9.82 -5.94
N ILE A 380 -14.16 -9.00 -5.42
CA ILE A 380 -15.30 -9.48 -4.60
C ILE A 380 -16.46 -9.97 -5.48
N GLY A 381 -16.36 -9.76 -6.80
CA GLY A 381 -17.30 -10.22 -7.80
C GLY A 381 -18.33 -9.15 -8.19
N LYS A 382 -19.31 -9.58 -8.99
CA LYS A 382 -20.23 -8.70 -9.73
C LYS A 382 -21.05 -7.73 -8.89
N GLU A 383 -21.33 -8.09 -7.65
CA GLU A 383 -22.17 -7.31 -6.74
C GLU A 383 -21.36 -6.30 -5.93
N GLY A 384 -20.04 -6.28 -6.09
CA GLY A 384 -19.14 -5.44 -5.31
C GLY A 384 -19.18 -5.72 -3.80
N MET A 385 -18.60 -4.80 -3.03
CA MET A 385 -18.73 -4.76 -1.58
C MET A 385 -20.00 -3.98 -1.20
N LYS A 386 -20.77 -4.50 -0.25
CA LYS A 386 -22.12 -3.99 0.04
C LYS A 386 -22.15 -3.02 1.22
N GLY A 387 -22.59 -1.80 0.97
CA GLY A 387 -22.88 -0.80 2.01
C GLY A 387 -24.22 -0.99 2.73
N ASP A 388 -25.16 -1.71 2.10
CA ASP A 388 -26.55 -1.87 2.54
C ASP A 388 -26.79 -3.08 3.45
N ILE A 389 -25.81 -3.43 4.28
CA ILE A 389 -25.83 -4.62 5.15
C ILE A 389 -25.86 -4.27 6.65
N GLY A 390 -26.39 -5.19 7.46
CA GLY A 390 -26.29 -5.10 8.91
C GLY A 390 -24.89 -5.43 9.44
N VAL A 391 -24.58 -4.97 10.66
CA VAL A 391 -23.28 -5.23 11.32
C VAL A 391 -22.95 -6.72 11.45
N GLY A 392 -23.97 -7.57 11.66
CA GLY A 392 -23.80 -9.02 11.74
C GLY A 392 -23.52 -9.71 10.41
N GLU A 393 -23.63 -8.98 9.29
CA GLU A 393 -23.42 -9.48 7.93
C GLU A 393 -22.05 -9.09 7.37
N VAL A 394 -21.26 -8.31 8.10
CA VAL A 394 -19.91 -7.90 7.68
C VAL A 394 -19.05 -9.14 7.41
N PRO A 395 -18.52 -9.31 6.18
CA PRO A 395 -17.77 -10.50 5.81
C PRO A 395 -16.36 -10.45 6.42
N LEU A 396 -16.15 -11.16 7.53
CA LEU A 396 -14.86 -11.17 8.24
C LEU A 396 -13.73 -11.86 7.45
N ASN A 397 -14.04 -12.81 6.57
CA ASN A 397 -13.04 -13.53 5.77
C ASN A 397 -12.96 -13.03 4.31
N ARG A 398 -13.30 -11.75 4.07
CA ARG A 398 -13.16 -11.11 2.76
C ARG A 398 -11.69 -11.02 2.33
N THR A 399 -11.44 -11.17 1.03
CA THR A 399 -10.10 -11.13 0.43
C THR A 399 -9.59 -9.70 0.26
N PHE A 400 -10.48 -8.74 0.04
CA PHE A 400 -10.16 -7.32 0.06
C PHE A 400 -10.18 -6.78 1.50
N ARG A 401 -8.99 -6.65 2.09
CA ARG A 401 -8.76 -6.01 3.39
C ARG A 401 -7.63 -4.99 3.25
N LEU A 402 -7.97 -3.72 3.40
CA LEU A 402 -7.09 -2.61 3.06
C LEU A 402 -5.83 -2.57 3.93
N ASN A 403 -5.90 -3.04 5.18
CA ASN A 403 -4.73 -3.16 6.06
C ASN A 403 -3.71 -4.21 5.58
N HIS A 404 -4.10 -5.14 4.70
CA HIS A 404 -3.19 -6.10 4.06
C HIS A 404 -2.67 -5.61 2.70
N ILE A 405 -3.37 -4.65 2.10
CA ILE A 405 -3.12 -4.18 0.72
C ILE A 405 -2.32 -2.88 0.75
N ALA A 406 -2.86 -1.85 1.41
CA ALA A 406 -2.29 -0.52 1.39
C ALA A 406 -2.25 0.14 2.79
N PRO A 407 -1.66 -0.47 3.85
CA PRO A 407 -1.33 0.24 5.09
C PRO A 407 -0.30 1.37 4.83
N PHE A 408 -0.02 2.24 5.81
CA PHE A 408 1.01 3.27 5.63
C PHE A 408 2.36 2.63 5.31
N GLY A 409 3.08 3.09 4.29
CA GLY A 409 4.36 2.50 3.88
C GLY A 409 4.22 1.15 3.16
N ALA A 410 3.03 0.86 2.61
CA ALA A 410 2.80 -0.31 1.77
C ALA A 410 3.71 -0.31 0.53
N ARG A 411 3.99 -1.49 0.00
CA ARG A 411 4.81 -1.67 -1.19
C ARG A 411 4.34 -2.83 -2.03
N PHE A 412 4.31 -2.59 -3.32
CA PHE A 412 4.06 -3.56 -4.36
C PHE A 412 5.30 -3.69 -5.24
N VAL A 413 5.94 -4.86 -5.18
CA VAL A 413 7.20 -5.15 -5.84
C VAL A 413 6.93 -6.08 -7.02
N THR A 414 7.37 -5.68 -8.23
CA THR A 414 7.52 -6.62 -9.34
C THR A 414 8.95 -7.12 -9.35
N GLU A 415 9.13 -8.40 -9.06
CA GLU A 415 10.41 -9.09 -9.14
C GLU A 415 10.54 -9.74 -10.52
N VAL A 416 11.70 -9.60 -11.16
CA VAL A 416 12.04 -10.28 -12.41
C VAL A 416 13.09 -11.34 -12.12
N TRP A 417 12.77 -12.58 -12.47
CA TRP A 417 13.57 -13.76 -12.20
C TRP A 417 13.96 -14.45 -13.49
N ARG A 418 15.24 -14.81 -13.63
CA ARG A 418 15.72 -15.70 -14.69
C ARG A 418 15.94 -17.09 -14.10
N CYS A 419 15.20 -18.07 -14.58
CA CYS A 419 15.19 -19.43 -14.04
C CYS A 419 15.64 -20.47 -15.07
N GLU A 420 16.21 -21.58 -14.62
CA GLU A 420 16.42 -22.75 -15.48
C GLU A 420 15.11 -23.44 -15.89
N ALA A 421 14.05 -23.23 -15.11
CA ALA A 421 12.69 -23.74 -15.36
C ALA A 421 12.15 -23.33 -16.73
N SER A 422 11.44 -24.23 -17.39
CA SER A 422 10.85 -24.02 -18.70
C SER A 422 9.44 -23.41 -18.64
N SER A 423 8.73 -23.61 -17.52
CA SER A 423 7.43 -23.01 -17.21
C SER A 423 7.35 -22.57 -15.75
N ALA A 424 6.31 -21.80 -15.40
CA ALA A 424 6.16 -21.25 -14.05
C ALA A 424 5.83 -22.33 -13.00
N GLU A 425 5.16 -23.41 -13.39
CA GLU A 425 4.82 -24.54 -12.51
C GLU A 425 6.04 -25.36 -12.07
N GLU A 426 7.13 -25.29 -12.84
CA GLU A 426 8.40 -25.97 -12.50
C GLU A 426 9.21 -25.21 -11.44
N ILE A 427 8.85 -23.95 -11.15
CA ILE A 427 9.57 -23.11 -10.18
C ILE A 427 9.27 -23.58 -8.76
N VAL A 428 10.27 -24.20 -8.14
CA VAL A 428 10.25 -24.60 -6.73
C VAL A 428 10.60 -23.41 -5.85
N VAL A 429 9.79 -23.17 -4.81
CA VAL A 429 10.03 -22.13 -3.81
C VAL A 429 10.44 -22.76 -2.49
N ASP A 430 11.50 -22.25 -1.87
CA ASP A 430 11.90 -22.66 -0.53
C ASP A 430 10.97 -22.02 0.52
N GLY A 431 10.00 -22.79 1.01
CA GLY A 431 9.03 -22.41 2.04
C GLY A 431 9.67 -22.24 3.42
N GLY A 432 10.48 -21.20 3.58
CA GLY A 432 11.21 -20.87 4.81
C GLY A 432 12.49 -20.06 4.60
N GLY A 433 12.97 -19.93 3.36
CA GLY A 433 14.19 -19.19 3.02
C GLY A 433 13.92 -17.73 2.64
N GLU A 434 13.93 -16.82 3.63
CA GLU A 434 13.89 -15.36 3.37
C GLU A 434 15.22 -14.80 2.80
N VAL A 435 16.27 -15.62 2.73
CA VAL A 435 17.63 -15.16 2.44
C VAL A 435 18.07 -15.62 1.06
N VAL A 436 18.17 -14.66 0.13
CA VAL A 436 18.85 -14.82 -1.16
C VAL A 436 20.36 -14.86 -0.90
N TYR A 437 20.98 -16.04 -0.80
CA TYR A 437 22.44 -16.14 -0.62
C TYR A 437 23.15 -16.94 -1.71
N GLU A 438 22.49 -17.93 -2.30
CA GLU A 438 23.02 -18.70 -3.43
C GLU A 438 21.88 -19.02 -4.38
N ASN A 439 21.56 -18.09 -5.28
CA ASN A 439 20.90 -18.48 -6.51
C ASN A 439 22.00 -18.70 -7.55
N GLU A 440 22.04 -19.89 -8.14
CA GLU A 440 22.99 -20.21 -9.20
C GLU A 440 22.93 -19.13 -10.29
N VAL A 441 24.10 -18.64 -10.72
CA VAL A 441 24.16 -17.68 -11.82
C VAL A 441 23.72 -18.39 -13.09
N VAL A 442 22.47 -18.19 -13.48
CA VAL A 442 21.95 -18.66 -14.76
C VAL A 442 22.62 -17.82 -15.84
N LYS A 443 23.50 -18.44 -16.64
CA LYS A 443 24.30 -17.73 -17.65
C LYS A 443 23.40 -16.91 -18.57
N GLU A 444 23.85 -15.70 -18.89
CA GLU A 444 23.17 -14.83 -19.84
C GLU A 444 22.93 -15.56 -21.18
N GLY A 445 21.68 -15.57 -21.65
CA GLY A 445 21.25 -16.35 -22.83
C GLY A 445 20.85 -17.81 -22.54
N GLN A 446 20.86 -18.24 -21.27
CA GLN A 446 20.28 -19.50 -20.79
C GLN A 446 19.15 -19.21 -19.80
N GLY A 447 18.17 -20.10 -19.73
CA GLY A 447 16.99 -19.94 -18.86
C GLY A 447 15.87 -19.08 -19.46
N ARG A 448 14.75 -19.01 -18.74
CA ARG A 448 13.55 -18.25 -19.09
C ARG A 448 13.28 -17.17 -18.04
N GLU A 449 12.73 -16.04 -18.46
CA GLU A 449 12.41 -14.93 -17.57
C GLU A 449 10.94 -14.98 -17.11
N PHE A 450 10.74 -14.70 -15.83
CA PHE A 450 9.46 -14.73 -15.13
C PHE A 450 9.31 -13.46 -14.31
N VAL A 451 8.07 -13.02 -14.17
CA VAL A 451 7.68 -11.96 -13.22
C VAL A 451 6.99 -12.59 -12.02
N ARG A 452 7.21 -12.00 -10.84
CA ARG A 452 6.47 -12.32 -9.62
C ARG A 452 6.10 -11.02 -8.93
N TRP A 453 4.84 -10.89 -8.55
CA TRP A 453 4.39 -9.74 -7.77
C TRP A 453 4.39 -10.07 -6.28
N VAL A 454 4.88 -9.14 -5.47
CA VAL A 454 4.96 -9.26 -4.02
C VAL A 454 4.33 -8.01 -3.40
N LEU A 455 3.25 -8.18 -2.65
CA LEU A 455 2.54 -7.09 -1.98
C LEU A 455 2.74 -7.23 -0.48
N ASN A 456 3.36 -6.23 0.14
CA ASN A 456 3.68 -6.24 1.56
C ASN A 456 4.33 -7.57 1.98
N GLU A 457 5.40 -7.93 1.26
CA GLU A 457 6.30 -9.07 1.51
C GLU A 457 5.69 -10.44 1.20
N MET A 458 4.42 -10.46 0.79
CA MET A 458 3.74 -11.70 0.42
C MET A 458 3.50 -11.77 -1.09
N PRO A 459 3.83 -12.91 -1.72
CA PRO A 459 3.54 -13.13 -3.14
C PRO A 459 2.05 -13.04 -3.45
N VAL A 460 1.75 -12.45 -4.60
CA VAL A 460 0.39 -12.24 -5.11
C VAL A 460 0.09 -13.33 -6.16
N PRO A 461 -1.10 -13.96 -6.13
CA PRO A 461 -1.52 -14.88 -7.17
C PRO A 461 -1.72 -14.16 -8.51
N VAL A 462 -1.58 -14.91 -9.63
CA VAL A 462 -1.66 -14.35 -10.99
C VAL A 462 -2.97 -14.68 -11.70
N ASP A 463 -3.93 -15.31 -11.00
CA ASP A 463 -5.27 -15.57 -11.53
C ASP A 463 -5.92 -14.26 -11.98
N GLY A 464 -6.44 -14.26 -13.22
CA GLY A 464 -7.06 -13.10 -13.87
C GLY A 464 -6.08 -12.12 -14.55
N VAL A 465 -4.77 -12.25 -14.32
CA VAL A 465 -3.76 -11.46 -15.01
C VAL A 465 -3.66 -11.91 -16.47
N SER A 466 -4.01 -11.01 -17.40
CA SER A 466 -3.97 -11.31 -18.84
C SER A 466 -2.57 -11.74 -19.29
N GLY A 467 -2.47 -12.81 -20.06
CA GLY A 467 -1.19 -13.38 -20.50
C GLY A 467 -0.55 -14.37 -19.52
N CYS A 468 -1.12 -14.54 -18.33
CA CYS A 468 -0.70 -15.50 -17.31
C CYS A 468 -1.70 -16.66 -17.16
N GLU A 469 -2.67 -16.82 -18.06
CA GLU A 469 -3.73 -17.84 -17.96
C GLU A 469 -3.19 -19.28 -18.08
N GLY A 470 -2.03 -19.43 -18.71
CA GLY A 470 -1.32 -20.70 -18.79
C GLY A 470 -0.55 -21.06 -17.52
N ASP A 471 -0.27 -20.08 -16.65
CA ASP A 471 0.49 -20.22 -15.41
C ASP A 471 -0.52 -20.44 -14.26
N ALA A 472 -1.02 -21.67 -14.15
CA ALA A 472 -2.16 -22.02 -13.31
C ALA A 472 -1.86 -21.99 -11.80
N ALA A 473 -2.90 -22.22 -10.98
CA ALA A 473 -2.79 -22.53 -9.55
C ALA A 473 -1.70 -23.60 -9.31
N GLY A 474 -0.57 -23.19 -8.76
CA GLY A 474 0.64 -24.03 -8.62
C GLY A 474 1.93 -23.32 -9.02
N ALA A 475 1.85 -22.27 -9.84
CA ALA A 475 2.99 -21.46 -10.26
C ALA A 475 3.60 -20.57 -9.16
N ASN A 476 3.23 -20.74 -7.89
CA ASN A 476 3.75 -19.96 -6.74
C ASN A 476 3.75 -18.42 -6.94
N GLY A 477 2.81 -17.90 -7.74
CA GLY A 477 2.67 -16.48 -8.09
C GLY A 477 3.60 -15.99 -9.21
N PHE A 478 4.27 -16.90 -9.92
CA PHE A 478 5.08 -16.58 -11.10
C PHE A 478 4.24 -16.57 -12.37
N CYS A 479 4.61 -15.69 -13.30
CA CYS A 479 4.11 -15.65 -14.66
C CYS A 479 5.26 -15.50 -15.64
N ALA A 480 5.21 -16.15 -16.80
CA ALA A 480 6.24 -15.96 -17.82
C ALA A 480 6.30 -14.48 -18.25
N LEU A 481 7.50 -13.88 -18.31
CA LEU A 481 7.66 -12.47 -18.67
C LEU A 481 7.06 -12.17 -20.05
N GLU A 482 7.29 -13.07 -21.02
CA GLU A 482 6.68 -12.99 -22.36
C GLU A 482 5.15 -13.02 -22.30
N GLY A 483 4.58 -13.86 -21.43
CA GLY A 483 3.14 -13.96 -21.23
C GLY A 483 2.56 -12.65 -20.71
N PHE A 484 3.11 -12.14 -19.59
CA PHE A 484 2.73 -10.83 -19.04
C PHE A 484 2.80 -9.72 -20.10
N LEU A 485 3.94 -9.59 -20.79
CA LEU A 485 4.12 -8.57 -21.82
C LEU A 485 3.15 -8.72 -23.00
N GLY A 486 2.78 -9.95 -23.37
CA GLY A 486 1.75 -10.23 -24.38
C GLY A 486 0.33 -9.86 -23.92
N GLY A 487 0.07 -9.89 -22.62
CA GLY A 487 -1.22 -9.57 -22.01
C GLY A 487 -1.50 -8.09 -21.78
N VAL A 488 -0.47 -7.23 -21.74
CA VAL A 488 -0.62 -5.78 -21.45
C VAL A 488 -1.62 -5.08 -22.38
N GLY A 489 -1.61 -5.42 -23.67
CA GLY A 489 -2.58 -4.85 -24.62
C GLY A 489 -4.03 -5.19 -24.28
N LYS A 490 -4.28 -6.39 -23.72
CA LYS A 490 -5.61 -6.78 -23.25
C LYS A 490 -5.97 -6.05 -21.96
N MET A 491 -5.04 -5.90 -21.03
CA MET A 491 -5.25 -5.10 -19.80
C MET A 491 -5.61 -3.66 -20.14
N GLN A 492 -4.94 -3.07 -21.14
CA GLN A 492 -5.25 -1.73 -21.63
C GLN A 492 -6.67 -1.64 -22.22
N GLU A 493 -7.08 -2.60 -23.04
CA GLU A 493 -8.45 -2.68 -23.57
C GLU A 493 -9.48 -2.80 -22.45
N LEU A 494 -9.22 -3.67 -21.45
CA LEU A 494 -10.11 -3.88 -20.31
C LEU A 494 -10.22 -2.63 -19.43
N ALA A 495 -9.12 -1.90 -19.23
CA ALA A 495 -9.11 -0.67 -18.45
C ALA A 495 -9.98 0.43 -19.06
N ALA A 496 -10.16 0.41 -20.39
CA ALA A 496 -11.07 1.31 -21.11
C ALA A 496 -10.90 2.79 -20.69
N PHE A 497 -9.65 3.26 -20.59
CA PHE A 497 -9.29 4.56 -20.01
C PHE A 497 -10.08 5.73 -20.59
N GLU A 498 -10.25 5.80 -21.91
CA GLU A 498 -11.00 6.86 -22.57
C GLU A 498 -12.48 6.87 -22.15
N LYS A 499 -13.07 5.69 -21.98
CA LYS A 499 -14.47 5.55 -21.54
C LYS A 499 -14.62 5.94 -20.07
N ALA A 500 -13.75 5.43 -19.20
CA ALA A 500 -13.81 5.67 -17.76
C ALA A 500 -13.37 7.09 -17.37
N CYS A 501 -12.19 7.52 -17.80
CA CYS A 501 -11.53 8.73 -17.30
C CYS A 501 -11.73 9.99 -18.15
N ILE A 502 -12.07 9.84 -19.43
CA ILE A 502 -12.27 10.99 -20.34
C ILE A 502 -13.75 11.23 -20.60
N GLN A 503 -14.53 10.19 -20.89
CA GLN A 503 -15.98 10.32 -21.07
C GLN A 503 -16.73 10.34 -19.73
N GLY A 504 -16.12 9.82 -18.66
CA GLY A 504 -16.76 9.73 -17.35
C GLY A 504 -17.94 8.76 -17.33
N ALA A 505 -17.81 7.63 -18.03
CA ALA A 505 -18.80 6.58 -17.92
C ALA A 505 -18.74 5.97 -16.52
N GLY A 506 -19.82 6.11 -15.76
CA GLY A 506 -19.99 5.49 -14.45
C GLY A 506 -20.71 4.15 -14.51
N SER A 507 -21.05 3.62 -13.34
CA SER A 507 -21.79 2.37 -13.14
C SER A 507 -23.28 2.45 -13.54
N GLY A 508 -23.86 3.65 -13.53
CA GLY A 508 -25.31 3.85 -13.53
C GLY A 508 -25.97 3.66 -12.15
N GLY A 509 -25.17 3.56 -11.10
CA GLY A 509 -25.51 3.40 -9.68
C GLY A 509 -24.98 2.10 -9.09
N GLY A 510 -24.14 2.20 -8.05
CA GLY A 510 -23.57 1.08 -7.32
C GLY A 510 -22.19 0.66 -7.84
N GLN A 511 -21.46 -0.11 -7.03
CA GLN A 511 -20.17 -0.67 -7.43
C GLN A 511 -20.29 -1.63 -8.62
N VAL A 512 -19.24 -1.69 -9.45
CA VAL A 512 -19.12 -2.64 -10.57
C VAL A 512 -18.35 -3.90 -10.18
N GLY A 513 -18.31 -4.89 -11.09
CA GLY A 513 -17.70 -6.19 -10.82
C GLY A 513 -16.30 -6.43 -11.35
N ASP A 514 -15.76 -5.49 -12.14
CA ASP A 514 -14.55 -5.72 -12.93
C ASP A 514 -13.72 -4.44 -13.14
N GLY A 515 -13.89 -3.44 -12.27
CA GLY A 515 -13.06 -2.23 -12.26
C GLY A 515 -13.21 -1.34 -13.50
N ARG A 516 -14.36 -1.38 -14.19
CA ARG A 516 -14.63 -0.67 -15.45
C ARG A 516 -16.13 -0.41 -15.69
N PRO A 517 -16.51 0.56 -16.55
CA PRO A 517 -17.91 0.92 -16.81
C PRO A 517 -18.58 0.10 -17.92
#